data_AF-A0A519RK45-F1
#
_entry.id   AF-A0A519RK45-F1
#
_cell.length_a   1.000
_cell.length_b   1.000
_cell.length_c   1.000
_cell.angle_alpha   90.00
_cell.angle_beta   90.00
_cell.angle_gamma   90.00
#
_symmetry.space_group_name_H-M   'P 1'
#
loop_
_entity.id
_entity.type
_entity.pdbx_description
1 polymer ?
#
loop_
_entity_poly.entity_id
_entity_poly.type
_entity_poly.pdbx_seq_one_letter_code
_entity_poly.pdbx_strand_id
1 'polypeptide(L)'
;MNFFKKLFSKKKEEIKSDSKEGSNFEGVYSTEYFDKRYSEDKIEAGMLGCLKMIESYFIDNKIERKIESPINHPINLDQVDQDGFGFVLYCKAFQLGEEQATLFLAYSFSHFLIDKYGFKLFKDSKPEYPLRGMTLKYDKSGVVLSLYPYEYASKVLNGNQTFTEMEERLNSQLAEMPKMDDILNKFIKSEEDN
;
A
#
# COMPACT_ATOMS: atom_id res chain seq x y z
N MET A 1 20.48 17.16 7.56
CA MET A 1 19.97 15.86 8.05
C MET A 1 18.53 15.76 7.59
N ASN A 2 18.19 14.80 6.73
CA ASN A 2 16.83 14.62 6.23
C ASN A 2 16.29 13.30 6.78
N PHE A 3 15.20 13.36 7.54
CA PHE A 3 14.57 12.24 8.23
C PHE A 3 13.32 11.81 7.47
N PHE A 4 13.04 10.50 7.40
CA PHE A 4 11.88 9.91 6.73
C PHE A 4 11.12 9.04 7.75
N LYS A 5 9.80 9.18 7.94
CA LYS A 5 8.95 8.29 8.80
C LYS A 5 8.26 7.14 8.01
N LYS A 6 7.14 6.54 8.41
CA LYS A 6 6.26 5.61 7.64
C LYS A 6 4.96 5.40 8.51
N LEU A 7 3.78 5.08 7.99
CA LEU A 7 2.45 4.93 8.68
C LEU A 7 1.76 3.62 8.24
N PHE A 8 1.25 2.77 9.16
CA PHE A 8 0.52 1.47 9.05
C PHE A 8 1.37 0.26 9.50
N SER A 9 0.89 -0.80 10.17
CA SER A 9 -0.44 -1.48 10.29
C SER A 9 -0.64 -2.13 11.69
N LYS A 10 -1.90 -2.33 12.12
CA LYS A 10 -2.42 -2.72 13.45
C LYS A 10 -1.80 -4.00 14.07
N LYS A 11 -1.49 -3.94 15.38
CA LYS A 11 -1.45 -5.10 16.29
C LYS A 11 -2.53 -4.92 17.37
N LYS A 12 -3.27 -6.00 17.61
CA LYS A 12 -4.45 -6.10 18.48
C LYS A 12 -3.98 -6.19 19.93
N GLU A 13 -4.25 -5.17 20.74
CA GLU A 13 -4.37 -5.27 22.20
C GLU A 13 -5.29 -4.16 22.68
N GLU A 14 -6.30 -4.53 23.47
CA GLU A 14 -7.34 -3.66 23.97
C GLU A 14 -6.77 -2.68 25.00
N ILE A 15 -6.74 -1.39 24.64
CA ILE A 15 -6.83 -0.31 25.62
C ILE A 15 -7.91 0.64 25.13
N LYS A 16 -9.00 0.72 25.88
CA LYS A 16 -10.04 1.74 25.71
C LYS A 16 -9.43 3.11 25.99
N SER A 17 -9.30 3.94 24.97
CA SER A 17 -9.35 5.39 25.12
C SER A 17 -10.04 6.00 23.90
N ASP A 18 -11.13 6.70 24.16
CA ASP A 18 -11.84 7.53 23.20
C ASP A 18 -10.91 8.63 22.67
N SER A 19 -10.41 8.48 21.44
CA SER A 19 -10.10 9.62 20.58
C SER A 19 -9.90 9.16 19.13
N LYS A 20 -10.58 9.87 18.22
CA LYS A 20 -10.55 9.83 16.74
C LYS A 20 -9.47 8.96 16.10
N GLU A 21 -9.90 8.05 15.23
CA GLU A 21 -9.09 7.27 14.29
C GLU A 21 -8.13 8.16 13.50
N GLY A 22 -6.92 8.35 14.03
CA GLY A 22 -5.85 9.11 13.40
C GLY A 22 -4.54 8.36 13.59
N SER A 23 -3.94 7.94 12.47
CA SER A 23 -2.51 7.68 12.31
C SER A 23 -1.78 7.11 13.56
N ASN A 24 -1.78 5.78 13.73
CA ASN A 24 -1.02 5.12 14.80
C ASN A 24 0.50 5.36 14.61
N PHE A 25 1.09 6.16 15.48
CA PHE A 25 2.51 6.52 15.48
C PHE A 25 3.39 5.35 15.98
N GLU A 26 4.36 4.92 15.18
CA GLU A 26 5.25 3.78 15.50
C GLU A 26 6.55 4.21 16.20
N GLY A 27 7.12 5.38 15.83
CA GLY A 27 8.35 5.87 16.43
C GLY A 27 9.11 6.90 15.61
N VAL A 28 10.27 7.32 16.14
CA VAL A 28 11.24 8.19 15.45
C VAL A 28 12.49 7.36 15.14
N TYR A 29 12.93 7.39 13.89
CA TYR A 29 14.12 6.67 13.42
C TYR A 29 15.12 7.61 12.77
N SER A 30 16.40 7.25 12.82
CA SER A 30 17.46 7.96 12.09
C SER A 30 17.43 7.59 10.61
N THR A 31 17.95 8.50 9.77
CA THR A 31 18.17 8.22 8.34
C THR A 31 19.08 7.02 8.13
N GLU A 32 20.12 6.87 8.97
CA GLU A 32 21.02 5.71 8.90
C GLU A 32 20.29 4.38 9.16
N TYR A 33 19.36 4.35 10.12
CA TYR A 33 18.52 3.17 10.33
C TYR A 33 17.65 2.88 9.10
N PHE A 34 17.05 3.93 8.53
CA PHE A 34 16.20 3.81 7.35
C PHE A 34 16.97 3.24 6.16
N ASP A 35 18.12 3.81 5.82
CA ASP A 35 18.92 3.41 4.66
C ASP A 35 19.50 1.99 4.81
N LYS A 36 19.74 1.54 6.05
CA LYS A 36 20.14 0.15 6.32
C LYS A 36 18.99 -0.85 6.15
N ARG A 37 17.74 -0.44 6.39
CA ARG A 37 16.58 -1.33 6.33
C ARG A 37 15.95 -1.35 4.94
N TYR A 38 15.84 -0.19 4.29
CA TYR A 38 15.09 0.00 3.05
C TYR A 38 16.00 0.36 1.88
N SER A 39 15.87 -0.39 0.78
CA SER A 39 16.47 -0.04 -0.49
C SER A 39 15.39 0.42 -1.46
N GLU A 40 15.55 1.60 -2.08
CA GLU A 40 14.62 2.07 -3.11
C GLU A 40 14.58 1.06 -4.26
N ASP A 41 13.38 0.78 -4.74
CA ASP A 41 13.11 -0.15 -5.83
C ASP A 41 12.28 0.58 -6.90
N LYS A 42 12.23 0.04 -8.11
CA LYS A 42 11.51 0.64 -9.23
C LYS A 42 10.61 -0.39 -9.88
N ILE A 43 9.43 0.04 -10.29
CA ILE A 43 8.57 -0.77 -11.14
C ILE A 43 9.20 -0.77 -12.53
N GLU A 44 9.91 -1.85 -12.85
CA GLU A 44 10.59 -1.99 -14.14
C GLU A 44 9.58 -2.12 -15.30
N ALA A 45 10.02 -1.81 -16.52
CA ALA A 45 9.18 -1.95 -17.71
C ALA A 45 8.62 -3.38 -17.89
N GLY A 46 9.33 -4.42 -17.43
CA GLY A 46 8.83 -5.80 -17.42
C GLY A 46 7.61 -5.99 -16.50
N MET A 47 7.47 -5.18 -15.45
CA MET A 47 6.34 -5.20 -14.54
C MET A 47 5.09 -4.51 -15.13
N LEU A 48 5.19 -3.82 -16.28
CA LEU A 48 4.03 -3.46 -17.11
C LEU A 48 3.25 -4.71 -17.58
N GLY A 49 3.89 -5.89 -17.55
CA GLY A 49 3.20 -7.16 -17.73
C GLY A 49 2.03 -7.35 -16.76
N CYS A 50 2.10 -6.80 -15.54
CA CYS A 50 1.00 -6.85 -14.58
C CYS A 50 -0.24 -6.10 -15.08
N LEU A 51 -0.04 -4.89 -15.65
CA LEU A 51 -1.12 -4.10 -16.23
C LEU A 51 -1.73 -4.79 -17.45
N LYS A 52 -0.89 -5.42 -18.29
CA LYS A 52 -1.36 -6.21 -19.44
C LYS A 52 -2.17 -7.43 -19.00
N MET A 53 -1.79 -8.11 -17.92
CA MET A 53 -2.57 -9.24 -17.40
C MET A 53 -3.97 -8.79 -16.94
N ILE A 54 -4.07 -7.62 -16.32
CA ILE A 54 -5.38 -7.02 -15.97
C ILE A 54 -6.15 -6.62 -17.23
N GLU A 55 -5.47 -6.05 -18.23
CA GLU A 55 -6.09 -5.70 -19.51
C GLU A 55 -6.67 -6.92 -20.23
N SER A 56 -5.89 -7.99 -20.34
CA SER A 56 -6.34 -9.24 -20.93
C SER A 56 -7.52 -9.84 -20.15
N TYR A 57 -7.54 -9.72 -18.81
CA TYR A 57 -8.70 -10.17 -18.02
C TYR A 57 -9.99 -9.50 -18.47
N PHE A 58 -9.99 -8.17 -18.62
CA PHE A 58 -11.17 -7.44 -19.07
C PHE A 58 -11.57 -7.85 -20.50
N ILE A 59 -10.61 -7.96 -21.41
CA ILE A 59 -10.85 -8.31 -22.81
C ILE A 59 -11.43 -9.71 -22.94
N ASP A 60 -10.78 -10.71 -22.33
CA ASP A 60 -11.15 -12.12 -22.48
C ASP A 60 -12.50 -12.43 -21.84
N ASN A 61 -12.81 -11.78 -20.72
CA ASN A 61 -14.11 -11.91 -20.04
C ASN A 61 -15.18 -10.96 -20.60
N LYS A 62 -14.84 -10.11 -21.59
CA LYS A 62 -15.74 -9.10 -22.18
C LYS A 62 -16.36 -8.18 -21.13
N ILE A 63 -15.58 -7.82 -20.12
CA ILE A 63 -16.00 -6.94 -19.03
C ILE A 63 -15.69 -5.51 -19.44
N GLU A 64 -16.71 -4.65 -19.43
CA GLU A 64 -16.52 -3.22 -19.60
C GLU A 64 -15.92 -2.61 -18.32
N ARG A 65 -14.83 -1.86 -18.47
CA ARG A 65 -14.16 -1.19 -17.35
C ARG A 65 -15.03 -0.04 -16.86
N LYS A 66 -15.22 0.06 -15.56
CA LYS A 66 -15.92 1.20 -14.92
C LYS A 66 -15.14 2.50 -15.09
N ILE A 67 -13.81 2.43 -15.10
CA ILE A 67 -12.92 3.56 -15.36
C ILE A 67 -12.11 3.28 -16.63
N GLU A 68 -12.21 4.16 -17.62
CA GLU A 68 -11.54 3.97 -18.91
C GLU A 68 -10.00 4.03 -18.81
N SER A 69 -9.48 4.96 -18.00
CA SER A 69 -8.05 5.14 -17.77
C SER A 69 -7.79 5.80 -16.41
N PRO A 70 -6.73 5.40 -15.67
CA PRO A 70 -5.80 4.32 -16.00
C PRO A 70 -6.37 2.94 -15.67
N ILE A 71 -5.82 1.89 -16.28
CA ILE A 71 -6.38 0.53 -16.13
C ILE A 71 -6.29 0.00 -14.69
N ASN A 72 -5.26 0.41 -13.95
CA ASN A 72 -5.02 0.07 -12.56
C ASN A 72 -5.73 1.01 -11.57
N HIS A 73 -6.74 1.76 -12.01
CA HIS A 73 -7.59 2.49 -11.10
C HIS A 73 -8.19 1.52 -10.05
N PRO A 74 -8.25 1.88 -8.75
CA PRO A 74 -8.72 0.98 -7.68
C PRO A 74 -10.06 0.31 -7.97
N ILE A 75 -11.05 1.08 -8.46
CA ILE A 75 -12.34 0.54 -8.92
C ILE A 75 -12.18 -0.57 -9.97
N ASN A 76 -11.28 -0.42 -10.94
CA ASN A 76 -11.02 -1.47 -11.93
C ASN A 76 -10.31 -2.68 -11.31
N LEU A 77 -9.37 -2.47 -10.38
CA LEU A 77 -8.72 -3.56 -9.67
C LEU A 77 -9.71 -4.36 -8.81
N ASP A 78 -10.72 -3.69 -8.25
CA ASP A 78 -11.82 -4.35 -7.55
C ASP A 78 -12.72 -5.14 -8.53
N GLN A 79 -13.00 -4.61 -9.73
CA GLN A 79 -13.73 -5.36 -10.76
C GLN A 79 -13.02 -6.64 -11.17
N VAL A 80 -11.69 -6.64 -11.22
CA VAL A 80 -10.90 -7.82 -11.58
C VAL A 80 -11.14 -8.96 -10.58
N ASP A 81 -11.35 -8.64 -9.30
CA ASP A 81 -11.68 -9.61 -8.26
C ASP A 81 -13.18 -10.01 -8.27
N GLN A 82 -14.07 -9.05 -8.49
CA GLN A 82 -15.52 -9.20 -8.25
C GLN A 82 -16.35 -9.59 -9.47
N ASP A 83 -15.95 -9.16 -10.67
CA ASP A 83 -16.70 -9.39 -11.91
C ASP A 83 -16.11 -10.60 -12.65
N GLY A 84 -16.90 -11.30 -13.47
CA GLY A 84 -16.43 -12.45 -14.25
C GLY A 84 -16.23 -13.72 -13.43
N PHE A 85 -15.25 -14.56 -13.83
CA PHE A 85 -14.96 -15.83 -13.16
C PHE A 85 -13.90 -15.72 -12.05
N GLY A 86 -13.38 -14.51 -11.79
CA GLY A 86 -12.39 -14.20 -10.78
C GLY A 86 -10.94 -14.25 -11.29
N PHE A 87 -10.14 -13.25 -10.91
CA PHE A 87 -8.78 -13.08 -11.41
C PHE A 87 -7.82 -14.23 -11.08
N VAL A 88 -7.94 -14.82 -9.89
CA VAL A 88 -7.11 -15.96 -9.50
C VAL A 88 -7.39 -17.16 -10.40
N LEU A 89 -8.66 -17.40 -10.76
CA LEU A 89 -9.02 -18.48 -11.68
C LEU A 89 -8.51 -18.20 -13.10
N TYR A 90 -8.59 -16.95 -13.54
CA TYR A 90 -8.01 -16.53 -14.81
C TYR A 90 -6.49 -16.77 -14.85
N CYS A 91 -5.75 -16.36 -13.80
CA CYS A 91 -4.32 -16.62 -13.68
C CYS A 91 -3.99 -18.12 -13.72
N LYS A 92 -4.80 -18.96 -13.06
CA LYS A 92 -4.63 -20.42 -13.07
C LYS A 92 -4.72 -21.03 -14.47
N ALA A 93 -5.51 -20.45 -15.38
CA ALA A 93 -5.56 -20.90 -16.78
C ALA A 93 -4.20 -20.78 -17.50
N PHE A 94 -3.33 -19.88 -17.02
CA PHE A 94 -1.96 -19.69 -17.50
C PHE A 94 -0.90 -20.37 -16.62
N GLN A 95 -1.30 -21.32 -15.76
CA GLN A 95 -0.41 -22.00 -14.80
C GLN A 95 0.23 -21.05 -13.78
N LEU A 96 -0.44 -19.93 -13.49
CA LEU A 96 -0.02 -18.97 -12.47
C LEU A 96 -0.87 -19.18 -11.20
N GLY A 97 -0.20 -19.19 -10.05
CA GLY A 97 -0.84 -19.37 -8.75
C GLY A 97 -1.40 -18.08 -8.15
N GLU A 98 -1.92 -18.22 -6.94
CA GLU A 98 -2.46 -17.09 -6.15
C GLU A 98 -1.37 -16.07 -5.80
N GLU A 99 -0.13 -16.50 -5.57
CA GLU A 99 1.00 -15.60 -5.32
C GLU A 99 1.25 -14.67 -6.51
N GLN A 100 1.21 -15.20 -7.73
CA GLN A 100 1.40 -14.39 -8.95
C GLN A 100 0.22 -13.44 -9.18
N ALA A 101 -1.01 -13.91 -8.96
CA ALA A 101 -2.19 -13.03 -9.01
C ALA A 101 -2.10 -11.89 -7.99
N THR A 102 -1.68 -12.21 -6.76
CA THR A 102 -1.45 -11.22 -5.69
C THR A 102 -0.38 -10.22 -6.11
N LEU A 103 0.74 -10.67 -6.69
CA LEU A 103 1.80 -9.79 -7.18
C LEU A 103 1.31 -8.86 -8.29
N PHE A 104 0.53 -9.37 -9.26
CA PHE A 104 0.00 -8.54 -10.34
C PHE A 104 -0.88 -7.41 -9.80
N LEU A 105 -1.77 -7.71 -8.86
CA LEU A 105 -2.61 -6.69 -8.23
C LEU A 105 -1.78 -5.73 -7.35
N ALA A 106 -0.84 -6.24 -6.57
CA ALA A 106 0.04 -5.45 -5.71
C ALA A 106 0.87 -4.44 -6.51
N TYR A 107 1.50 -4.87 -7.61
CA TYR A 107 2.26 -3.97 -8.48
C TYR A 107 1.36 -2.98 -9.20
N SER A 108 0.19 -3.41 -9.67
CA SER A 108 -0.73 -2.53 -10.39
C SER A 108 -1.27 -1.42 -9.48
N PHE A 109 -1.69 -1.78 -8.26
CA PHE A 109 -2.09 -0.79 -7.26
C PHE A 109 -0.92 0.10 -6.84
N SER A 110 0.28 -0.46 -6.70
CA SER A 110 1.48 0.33 -6.38
C SER A 110 1.78 1.37 -7.45
N HIS A 111 1.72 0.99 -8.72
CA HIS A 111 1.91 1.90 -9.84
C HIS A 111 0.89 3.05 -9.81
N PHE A 112 -0.37 2.75 -9.51
CA PHE A 112 -1.40 3.79 -9.35
C PHE A 112 -1.05 4.77 -8.23
N LEU A 113 -0.62 4.25 -7.07
CA LEU A 113 -0.27 5.07 -5.92
C LEU A 113 0.99 5.92 -6.14
N ILE A 114 1.97 5.38 -6.86
CA ILE A 114 3.18 6.11 -7.28
C ILE A 114 2.79 7.26 -8.20
N ASP A 115 2.02 7.00 -9.25
CA ASP A 115 1.65 8.03 -10.24
C ASP A 115 0.74 9.11 -9.66
N LYS A 116 -0.27 8.70 -8.89
CA LYS A 116 -1.29 9.62 -8.38
C LYS A 116 -0.82 10.44 -7.18
N TYR A 117 -0.07 9.81 -6.26
CA TYR A 117 0.28 10.42 -4.98
C TYR A 117 1.79 10.63 -4.78
N GLY A 118 2.65 10.14 -5.66
CA GLY A 118 4.10 10.30 -5.54
C GLY A 118 4.74 9.39 -4.50
N PHE A 119 4.14 8.23 -4.21
CA PHE A 119 4.81 7.21 -3.41
C PHE A 119 6.09 6.73 -4.10
N LYS A 120 7.01 6.19 -3.30
CA LYS A 120 8.21 5.51 -3.75
C LYS A 120 8.22 4.07 -3.28
N LEU A 121 8.64 3.15 -4.14
CA LEU A 121 8.74 1.74 -3.81
C LEU A 121 10.06 1.43 -3.11
N PHE A 122 9.99 0.58 -2.10
CA PHE A 122 11.15 0.10 -1.37
C PHE A 122 11.02 -1.40 -1.12
N LYS A 123 12.16 -2.06 -1.07
CA LYS A 123 12.31 -3.39 -0.48
C LYS A 123 12.70 -3.25 0.99
N ASP A 124 11.97 -3.92 1.87
CA ASP A 124 12.30 -4.02 3.30
C ASP A 124 13.16 -5.26 3.54
N SER A 125 14.39 -5.07 4.00
CA SER A 125 15.31 -6.17 4.33
C SER A 125 15.01 -6.85 5.67
N LYS A 126 14.18 -6.21 6.52
CA LYS A 126 13.78 -6.70 7.85
C LYS A 126 12.28 -6.51 8.06
N PRO A 127 11.43 -7.15 7.23
CA PRO A 127 10.00 -6.97 7.35
C PRO A 127 9.50 -7.62 8.65
N GLU A 128 8.66 -6.91 9.41
CA GLU A 128 8.04 -7.45 10.64
C GLU A 128 7.06 -8.59 10.35
N TYR A 129 6.52 -8.62 9.13
CA TYR A 129 5.58 -9.63 8.66
C TYR A 129 5.98 -10.11 7.25
N PRO A 130 5.80 -11.39 6.90
CA PRO A 130 6.27 -11.95 5.63
C PRO A 130 5.80 -11.20 4.38
N LEU A 131 4.58 -10.65 4.41
CA LEU A 131 3.96 -9.95 3.28
C LEU A 131 4.40 -8.50 3.10
N ARG A 132 5.29 -7.99 3.96
CA ARG A 132 5.71 -6.57 3.98
C ARG A 132 7.05 -6.30 3.30
N GLY A 133 7.63 -7.30 2.66
CA GLY A 133 8.89 -7.16 1.92
C GLY A 133 8.82 -6.11 0.80
N MET A 134 7.64 -5.92 0.20
CA MET A 134 7.34 -4.83 -0.73
C MET A 134 6.63 -3.70 0.01
N THR A 135 7.18 -2.49 -0.04
CA THR A 135 6.71 -1.41 0.83
C THR A 135 6.74 -0.05 0.12
N LEU A 136 5.61 0.65 0.03
CA LEU A 136 5.55 2.02 -0.52
C LEU A 136 5.71 3.08 0.56
N LYS A 137 6.56 4.07 0.34
CA LYS A 137 6.79 5.21 1.24
C LYS A 137 6.36 6.52 0.59
N TYR A 138 5.61 7.36 1.30
CA TYR A 138 5.32 8.73 0.89
C TYR A 138 5.87 9.69 1.93
N ASP A 139 6.74 10.63 1.54
CA ASP A 139 7.34 11.63 2.43
C ASP A 139 6.66 12.99 2.30
N LYS A 140 6.31 13.58 3.45
CA LYS A 140 5.86 14.95 3.60
C LYS A 140 6.61 15.59 4.77
N SER A 141 7.67 16.33 4.43
CA SER A 141 8.47 17.11 5.39
C SER A 141 9.02 16.28 6.55
N GLY A 142 9.44 15.05 6.25
CA GLY A 142 10.05 14.10 7.17
C GLY A 142 9.06 13.30 8.02
N VAL A 143 7.76 13.54 7.85
CA VAL A 143 6.71 12.57 8.20
C VAL A 143 6.44 11.75 6.97
N VAL A 144 6.40 10.43 7.10
CA VAL A 144 6.22 9.56 5.95
C VAL A 144 5.20 8.51 6.31
N LEU A 145 4.60 7.94 5.25
CA LEU A 145 3.49 7.01 5.30
C LEU A 145 3.84 5.66 4.66
N SER A 146 3.31 4.54 5.19
CA SER A 146 3.65 3.16 4.84
C SER A 146 2.53 2.39 4.20
N LEU A 147 2.68 1.99 2.94
CA LEU A 147 1.74 1.03 2.40
C LEU A 147 2.45 -0.30 2.16
N TYR A 148 1.70 -1.39 2.32
CA TYR A 148 2.15 -2.77 2.15
C TYR A 148 1.33 -3.41 1.03
N PRO A 149 1.67 -3.14 -0.25
CA PRO A 149 0.80 -3.47 -1.37
C PRO A 149 0.48 -4.96 -1.50
N TYR A 150 1.43 -5.83 -1.17
CA TYR A 150 1.20 -7.28 -1.19
C TYR A 150 0.20 -7.71 -0.12
N GLU A 151 0.36 -7.23 1.12
CA GLU A 151 -0.59 -7.49 2.22
C GLU A 151 -2.00 -7.00 1.83
N TYR A 152 -2.08 -5.84 1.18
CA TYR A 152 -3.32 -5.26 0.69
C TYR A 152 -3.98 -6.10 -0.39
N ALA A 153 -3.25 -6.46 -1.45
CA ALA A 153 -3.75 -7.32 -2.51
C ALA A 153 -4.21 -8.68 -1.98
N SER A 154 -3.46 -9.26 -1.05
CA SER A 154 -3.85 -10.51 -0.38
C SER A 154 -5.16 -10.36 0.38
N LYS A 155 -5.40 -9.25 1.09
CA LYS A 155 -6.67 -9.00 1.78
C LYS A 155 -7.84 -8.88 0.80
N VAL A 156 -7.63 -8.23 -0.35
CA VAL A 156 -8.64 -8.11 -1.40
C VAL A 156 -9.03 -9.47 -1.94
N LEU A 157 -8.06 -10.28 -2.37
CA LEU A 157 -8.31 -11.64 -2.89
C LEU A 157 -8.96 -12.58 -1.87
N ASN A 158 -8.85 -12.27 -0.58
CA ASN A 158 -9.50 -13.01 0.51
C ASN A 158 -10.87 -12.40 0.92
N GLY A 159 -11.39 -11.42 0.18
CA GLY A 159 -12.70 -10.80 0.43
C GLY A 159 -12.77 -9.95 1.70
N ASN A 160 -11.63 -9.56 2.27
CA ASN A 160 -11.58 -8.82 3.53
C ASN A 160 -11.65 -7.29 3.34
N GLN A 161 -11.41 -6.80 2.12
CA GLN A 161 -11.23 -5.38 1.81
C GLN A 161 -11.31 -5.14 0.31
N THR A 162 -11.48 -3.88 -0.12
CA THR A 162 -11.33 -3.46 -1.52
C THR A 162 -10.19 -2.45 -1.70
N PHE A 163 -9.64 -2.34 -2.91
CA PHE A 163 -8.68 -1.30 -3.28
C PHE A 163 -9.28 0.10 -3.16
N THR A 164 -10.55 0.26 -3.51
CA THR A 164 -11.27 1.54 -3.37
C THR A 164 -11.33 1.98 -1.91
N GLU A 165 -11.73 1.10 -0.99
CA GLU A 165 -11.74 1.42 0.45
C GLU A 165 -10.34 1.73 1.01
N MET A 166 -9.29 1.12 0.43
CA MET A 166 -7.90 1.42 0.79
C MET A 166 -7.50 2.81 0.34
N GLU A 167 -7.84 3.18 -0.89
CA GLU A 167 -7.58 4.50 -1.44
C GLU A 167 -8.34 5.59 -0.65
N GLU A 168 -9.61 5.37 -0.32
CA GLU A 168 -10.40 6.31 0.48
C GLU A 168 -9.78 6.56 1.85
N ARG A 169 -9.39 5.49 2.57
CA ARG A 169 -8.69 5.61 3.86
C ARG A 169 -7.35 6.32 3.72
N LEU A 170 -6.62 6.02 2.65
CA LEU A 170 -5.35 6.68 2.35
C LEU A 170 -5.54 8.19 2.13
N ASN A 171 -6.55 8.59 1.36
CA ASN A 171 -6.85 10.00 1.11
C ASN A 171 -7.12 10.77 2.41
N SER A 172 -7.93 10.21 3.31
CA SER A 172 -8.18 10.81 4.63
C SER A 172 -6.89 10.97 5.43
N GLN A 173 -6.03 9.95 5.44
CA GLN A 173 -4.76 10.03 6.17
C GLN A 173 -3.76 11.01 5.59
N LEU A 174 -3.68 11.12 4.26
CA LEU A 174 -2.81 12.10 3.59
C LEU A 174 -3.25 13.54 3.90
N ALA A 175 -4.57 13.77 4.00
CA ALA A 175 -5.13 15.06 4.38
C ALA A 175 -4.82 15.42 5.84
N GLU A 176 -4.83 14.43 6.72
CA GLU A 176 -4.59 14.59 8.17
C GLU A 176 -3.13 14.40 8.59
N MET A 177 -2.19 14.24 7.63
CA MET A 177 -0.79 14.02 7.98
C MET A 177 -0.24 15.16 8.85
N PRO A 178 0.22 14.86 10.08
CA PRO A 178 0.74 15.88 10.99
C PRO A 178 2.05 16.48 10.47
N LYS A 179 2.40 17.68 10.95
CA LYS A 179 3.73 18.24 10.71
C LYS A 179 4.74 17.59 11.64
N MET A 180 6.01 17.54 11.21
CA MET A 180 7.09 16.95 12.00
C MET A 180 7.20 17.59 13.39
N ASP A 181 7.08 18.92 13.46
CA ASP A 181 7.18 19.67 14.72
C ASP A 181 6.06 19.28 15.70
N ASP A 182 4.85 19.04 15.21
CA ASP A 182 3.72 18.61 16.05
C ASP A 182 3.98 17.23 16.68
N ILE A 183 4.63 16.33 15.93
CA ILE A 183 5.00 15.00 16.42
C ILE A 183 6.13 15.11 17.44
N LEU A 184 7.18 15.91 17.17
CA LEU A 184 8.31 16.08 18.08
C LEU A 184 7.85 16.70 19.40
N ASN A 185 7.01 17.73 19.34
CA ASN A 185 6.45 18.38 20.52
C ASN A 185 5.60 17.42 21.37
N LYS A 186 4.84 16.52 20.74
CA LYS A 186 4.10 15.47 21.47
C LYS A 186 5.04 14.46 22.12
N PHE A 187 6.08 14.02 21.39
CA PHE A 187 7.02 13.02 21.88
C PHE A 187 7.83 13.52 23.08
N ILE A 188 8.36 14.75 22.99
CA ILE A 188 9.11 15.38 24.09
C ILE A 188 8.22 15.54 25.33
N LYS A 189 6.99 16.03 25.18
CA LYS A 189 6.06 16.19 26.30
C LYS A 189 5.65 14.86 26.93
N SER A 190 5.48 13.80 26.15
CA SER A 190 5.16 12.48 26.69
C SER A 190 6.30 11.82 27.47
N GLU A 191 7.55 12.24 27.24
CA GLU A 191 8.70 11.81 28.05
C GLU A 191 8.86 12.65 29.34
N GLU A 192 8.37 13.89 29.38
CA GLU A 192 8.37 14.74 30.58
C GLU A 192 7.27 14.35 31.59
N ASP A 193 6.19 13.71 31.13
CA ASP A 193 5.06 13.27 31.97
C ASP A 193 5.18 11.81 32.47
N ASN A 194 6.33 11.14 32.26
CA ASN A 194 6.65 9.78 32.76
C ASN A 194 7.90 9.77 33.64
#